data_AF-A0A6J4TY03-F1
#
_entry.id   AF-A0A6J4TY03-F1
#
_cell.length_a   1.000
_cell.length_b   1.000
_cell.length_c   1.000
_cell.angle_alpha   90.00
_cell.angle_beta   90.00
_cell.angle_gamma   90.00
#
_symmetry.space_group_name_H-M   'P 1'
#
loop_
_entity.id
_entity.type
_entity.pdbx_description
1 polymer ?
#
loop_
_entity_poly.entity_id
_entity_poly.type
_entity_poly.pdbx_seq_one_letter_code
_entity_poly.pdbx_strand_id
1 'polypeptide(L)'
;PAVLGALLCVALASDGRALRRAGGAGALLGLAILTRSNAALLLLPVLGGLAAVTRSPRAPAVALLVAVLAVAPWAARNAGAFGELLPFGTQSGYTLAGQYNAAAAEPDEFRAAWRVPQEVPELAPLFARPGIDEAQLDAALRERGLAFARDNPGHVLAALRLNLGRLFDLGPNHTFTTTVSLTEMGVPEGQRGGVRASLYLLLVLAAAGTVVLVRRRAGPWWLWLSPLLLLASVVPLLGPPRYRAPLDPFLVLLAAAAIAAWRGRREPAAAA
;
A
#
# COMPACT_ATOMS: atom_id res chain seq x y z
N PRO A 1 6.71 9.01 -3.64
CA PRO A 1 8.10 9.43 -3.99
C PRO A 1 9.18 8.59 -3.29
N ALA A 2 9.16 8.47 -1.96
CA ALA A 2 10.16 7.73 -1.20
C ALA A 2 10.28 6.24 -1.61
N VAL A 3 9.14 5.55 -1.77
CA VAL A 3 9.08 4.16 -2.27
C VAL A 3 9.79 3.99 -3.61
N LEU A 4 9.48 4.83 -4.60
CA LEU A 4 10.11 4.75 -5.92
C LEU A 4 11.59 5.09 -5.87
N GLY A 5 11.98 6.08 -5.06
CA GLY A 5 13.37 6.42 -4.87
C GLY A 5 14.17 5.27 -4.25
N ALA A 6 13.58 4.53 -3.29
CA ALA A 6 14.21 3.35 -2.71
C ALA A 6 14.42 2.25 -3.78
N LEU A 7 13.39 1.94 -4.57
CA LEU A 7 13.49 0.95 -5.66
C LEU A 7 14.45 1.39 -6.77
N LEU A 8 14.52 2.68 -7.08
CA LEU A 8 15.51 3.22 -8.00
C LEU A 8 16.94 3.07 -7.45
N CYS A 9 17.13 3.28 -6.14
CA CYS A 9 18.42 3.01 -5.51
C CYS A 9 18.83 1.53 -5.62
N VAL A 10 17.87 0.60 -5.52
CA VAL A 10 18.12 -0.83 -5.76
C VAL A 10 18.54 -1.08 -7.22
N ALA A 11 17.81 -0.51 -8.19
CA ALA A 11 18.13 -0.66 -9.61
C ALA A 11 19.55 -0.16 -9.96
N LEU A 12 19.99 0.93 -9.31
CA LEU A 12 21.29 1.56 -9.53
C LEU A 12 22.41 1.02 -8.63
N ALA A 13 22.15 -0.03 -7.85
CA ALA A 13 23.13 -0.59 -6.91
C ALA A 13 24.17 -1.52 -7.56
N SER A 14 24.06 -1.81 -8.86
CA SER A 14 24.99 -2.64 -9.63
C SER A 14 26.39 -2.02 -9.81
N ASP A 15 26.52 -0.72 -9.61
CA ASP A 15 27.76 0.01 -9.85
C ASP A 15 28.68 -0.01 -8.61
N GLY A 16 29.94 0.45 -8.75
CA GLY A 16 30.92 0.57 -7.65
C GLY A 16 30.52 1.45 -6.45
N ARG A 17 29.26 1.91 -6.39
CA ARG A 17 28.64 2.73 -5.34
C ARG A 17 27.52 1.99 -4.59
N ALA A 18 27.51 0.65 -4.64
CA ALA A 18 26.47 -0.21 -4.07
C ALA A 18 26.09 0.12 -2.62
N LEU A 19 27.05 0.29 -1.70
CA LEU A 19 26.75 0.58 -0.29
C LEU A 19 26.11 1.96 -0.09
N ARG A 20 26.54 2.96 -0.87
CA ARG A 20 25.94 4.30 -0.83
C ARG A 20 24.49 4.27 -1.32
N ARG A 21 24.22 3.50 -2.38
CA ARG A 21 22.86 3.28 -2.89
C ARG A 21 22.00 2.51 -1.90
N ALA A 22 22.56 1.50 -1.24
CA ALA A 22 21.88 0.77 -0.19
C ALA A 22 21.50 1.69 1.00
N GLY A 23 22.43 2.54 1.44
CA GLY A 23 22.13 3.54 2.47
C GLY A 23 21.03 4.51 2.03
N GLY A 24 21.05 4.98 0.79
CA GLY A 24 19.98 5.80 0.20
C GLY A 24 18.63 5.07 0.14
N ALA A 25 18.63 3.80 -0.25
CA ALA A 25 17.43 2.96 -0.24
C ALA A 25 16.86 2.80 1.18
N GLY A 26 17.72 2.53 2.16
CA GLY A 26 17.37 2.42 3.57
C GLY A 26 16.78 3.72 4.14
N ALA A 27 17.41 4.86 3.87
CA ALA A 27 16.92 6.16 4.33
C ALA A 27 15.54 6.49 3.75
N LEU A 28 15.37 6.31 2.44
CA LEU A 28 14.09 6.55 1.76
C LEU A 28 13.01 5.58 2.23
N LEU A 29 13.36 4.32 2.49
CA LEU A 29 12.43 3.34 3.03
C LEU A 29 12.04 3.67 4.47
N GLY A 30 12.98 4.09 5.33
CA GLY A 30 12.69 4.57 6.69
C GLY A 30 11.73 5.76 6.68
N LEU A 31 11.95 6.75 5.80
CA LEU A 31 11.02 7.87 5.61
C LEU A 31 9.65 7.40 5.09
N ALA A 32 9.62 6.41 4.20
CA ALA A 32 8.35 5.82 3.74
C ALA A 32 7.59 5.15 4.88
N ILE A 33 8.28 4.42 5.77
CA ILE A 33 7.70 3.78 6.96
C ILE A 33 7.13 4.81 7.92
N LEU A 34 7.86 5.90 8.18
CA LEU A 34 7.42 6.99 9.06
C LEU A 34 6.18 7.73 8.53
N THR A 35 5.96 7.72 7.22
CA THR A 35 4.76 8.34 6.61
C THR A 35 3.60 7.35 6.46
N ARG A 36 3.89 6.07 6.25
CA ARG A 36 2.89 4.99 6.18
C ARG A 36 3.50 3.68 6.69
N SER A 37 2.93 3.14 7.77
CA SER A 37 3.41 1.90 8.41
C SER A 37 3.46 0.70 7.47
N ASN A 38 2.52 0.60 6.50
CA ASN A 38 2.50 -0.50 5.53
C ASN A 38 3.70 -0.48 4.56
N ALA A 39 4.45 0.62 4.45
CA ALA A 39 5.70 0.67 3.70
C ALA A 39 6.78 -0.24 4.33
N ALA A 40 6.63 -0.69 5.58
CA ALA A 40 7.54 -1.65 6.20
C ALA A 40 7.61 -2.97 5.42
N LEU A 41 6.51 -3.37 4.76
CA LEU A 41 6.49 -4.56 3.89
C LEU A 41 7.48 -4.45 2.72
N LEU A 42 7.83 -3.23 2.30
CA LEU A 42 8.79 -2.99 1.23
C LEU A 42 10.23 -3.29 1.64
N LEU A 43 10.51 -3.56 2.91
CA LEU A 43 11.79 -4.15 3.33
C LEU A 43 12.08 -5.43 2.56
N LEU A 44 11.08 -6.29 2.32
CA LEU A 44 11.26 -7.56 1.61
C LEU A 44 11.79 -7.37 0.17
N PRO A 45 11.10 -6.63 -0.74
CA PRO A 45 11.60 -6.39 -2.07
C PRO A 45 12.88 -5.54 -2.09
N VAL A 46 13.04 -4.54 -1.20
CA VAL A 46 14.23 -3.69 -1.22
C VAL A 46 15.47 -4.48 -0.80
N LEU A 47 15.42 -5.21 0.32
CA LEU A 47 16.55 -5.98 0.82
C LEU A 47 16.87 -7.16 -0.11
N GLY A 48 15.84 -7.89 -0.54
CA GLY A 48 16.02 -8.99 -1.49
C GLY A 48 16.51 -8.52 -2.87
N GLY A 49 16.06 -7.35 -3.33
CA GLY A 49 16.54 -6.73 -4.55
C GLY A 49 17.99 -6.27 -4.45
N LEU A 50 18.40 -5.66 -3.34
CA LEU A 50 19.80 -5.30 -3.10
C LEU A 50 20.69 -6.55 -3.03
N ALA A 51 20.25 -7.61 -2.36
CA ALA A 51 20.96 -8.89 -2.33
C ALA A 51 21.10 -9.47 -3.75
N ALA A 52 20.04 -9.44 -4.55
CA ALA A 52 20.04 -9.98 -5.91
C ALA A 52 20.92 -9.18 -6.88
N VAL A 53 20.89 -7.84 -6.80
CA VAL A 53 21.64 -6.95 -7.70
C VAL A 53 23.12 -6.88 -7.32
N THR A 54 23.43 -6.77 -6.03
CA THR A 54 24.82 -6.59 -5.57
C THR A 54 25.55 -7.89 -5.31
N ARG A 55 24.81 -9.01 -5.19
CA ARG A 55 25.32 -10.33 -4.76
C ARG A 55 26.16 -10.27 -3.48
N SER A 56 25.80 -9.36 -2.58
CA SER A 56 26.49 -9.14 -1.31
C SER A 56 25.49 -9.00 -0.17
N PRO A 57 25.75 -9.57 1.01
CA PRO A 57 24.93 -9.35 2.20
C PRO A 57 25.15 -7.95 2.81
N ARG A 58 26.23 -7.26 2.45
CA ARG A 58 26.55 -5.94 3.04
C ARG A 58 25.57 -4.86 2.62
N ALA A 59 25.14 -4.86 1.36
CA ALA A 59 24.17 -3.88 0.86
C ALA A 59 22.82 -3.97 1.60
N PRO A 60 22.12 -5.11 1.68
CA PRO A 60 20.88 -5.20 2.45
C PRO A 60 21.11 -4.91 3.95
N ALA A 61 22.23 -5.34 4.54
CA ALA A 61 22.52 -5.01 5.95
C ALA A 61 22.64 -3.49 6.18
N VAL A 62 23.34 -2.76 5.30
CA VAL A 62 23.43 -1.29 5.37
C VAL A 62 22.06 -0.65 5.17
N ALA A 63 21.28 -1.10 4.20
CA ALA A 63 19.93 -0.56 3.97
C ALA A 63 19.01 -0.78 5.18
N LEU A 64 19.03 -1.97 5.78
CA LEU A 64 18.26 -2.29 6.98
C LEU A 64 18.71 -1.42 8.16
N LEU A 65 20.02 -1.30 8.40
CA LEU A 65 20.56 -0.47 9.47
C LEU A 65 20.11 0.98 9.32
N VAL A 66 20.24 1.56 8.12
CA VAL A 66 19.85 2.95 7.88
C VAL A 66 18.33 3.14 8.01
N ALA A 67 17.51 2.18 7.56
CA ALA A 67 16.07 2.23 7.75
C ALA A 67 15.68 2.17 9.25
N VAL A 68 16.34 1.30 10.03
CA VAL A 68 16.15 1.22 11.48
C VAL A 68 16.56 2.52 12.16
N LEU A 69 17.73 3.07 11.83
CA LEU A 69 18.19 4.35 12.37
C LEU A 69 17.26 5.52 12.03
N ALA A 70 16.63 5.50 10.85
CA ALA A 70 15.65 6.52 10.48
C ALA A 70 14.36 6.41 11.32
N VAL A 71 13.91 5.19 11.62
CA VAL A 71 12.68 4.94 12.40
C VAL A 71 12.91 5.04 13.92
N ALA A 72 14.12 4.76 14.39
CA ALA A 72 14.45 4.65 15.81
C ALA A 72 14.09 5.88 16.66
N PRO A 73 14.29 7.15 16.23
CA PRO A 73 13.90 8.31 17.03
C PRO A 73 12.41 8.35 17.34
N TRP A 74 11.57 8.00 16.36
CA TRP A 74 10.12 7.94 16.53
C TRP A 74 9.71 6.79 17.45
N ALA A 75 10.32 5.62 17.27
CA ALA A 75 10.08 4.46 18.13
C ALA A 75 10.46 4.73 19.59
N ALA A 76 11.60 5.40 19.83
CA ALA A 76 12.03 5.81 21.17
C ALA A 76 11.07 6.83 21.80
N ARG A 77 10.60 7.82 21.02
CA ARG A 77 9.56 8.75 21.47
C ARG A 77 8.29 8.01 21.88
N ASN A 78 7.84 7.03 21.09
CA ASN A 78 6.62 6.28 21.39
C ASN A 78 6.78 5.42 22.64
N ALA A 79 7.94 4.77 22.81
CA ALA A 79 8.25 4.02 24.03
C ALA A 79 8.23 4.90 25.28
N GLY A 80 8.79 6.12 25.21
CA GLY A 80 8.71 7.08 26.30
C GLY A 80 7.30 7.60 26.57
N ALA A 81 6.49 7.79 25.53
CA ALA A 81 5.13 8.34 25.64
C ALA A 81 4.08 7.33 26.12
N PHE A 82 4.20 6.08 25.70
CA PHE A 82 3.18 5.04 25.92
C PHE A 82 3.67 3.89 26.82
N GLY A 83 4.95 3.85 27.19
CA GLY A 83 5.53 2.74 27.96
C GLY A 83 5.70 1.45 27.15
N GLU A 84 5.44 1.47 25.85
CA GLU A 84 5.48 0.30 24.95
C GLU A 84 6.24 0.60 23.65
N LEU A 85 6.95 -0.41 23.13
CA LEU A 85 7.69 -0.27 21.88
C LEU A 85 6.76 -0.32 20.66
N LEU A 86 6.32 0.85 20.21
CA LEU A 86 5.45 1.03 19.04
C LEU A 86 6.25 1.67 17.89
N PRO A 87 6.94 0.87 17.05
CA PRO A 87 7.90 1.38 16.08
C PRO A 87 7.28 2.22 14.95
N PHE A 88 5.97 2.06 14.69
CA PHE A 88 5.28 2.75 13.59
C PHE A 88 4.20 3.70 14.11
N GLY A 89 3.29 3.20 14.95
CA GLY A 89 2.21 3.99 15.55
C GLY A 89 1.02 3.14 15.99
N THR A 90 -0.07 3.82 16.34
CA THR A 90 -1.28 3.37 17.06
C THR A 90 -2.53 3.45 16.19
N GLN A 91 -2.41 3.12 14.90
CA GLN A 91 -3.48 3.32 13.92
C GLN A 91 -3.99 2.00 13.32
N SER A 92 -3.37 0.88 13.71
CA SER A 92 -3.61 -0.42 13.11
C SER A 92 -4.93 -1.03 13.56
N GLY A 93 -5.21 -0.96 14.86
CA GLY A 93 -6.45 -1.38 15.46
C GLY A 93 -7.62 -0.53 15.02
N TYR A 94 -7.43 0.79 14.94
CA TYR A 94 -8.45 1.69 14.42
C TYR A 94 -8.88 1.31 12.99
N THR A 95 -7.90 1.11 12.11
CA THR A 95 -8.15 0.69 10.72
C THR A 95 -8.86 -0.67 10.66
N LEU A 96 -8.38 -1.63 11.45
CA LEU A 96 -8.90 -2.99 11.49
C LEU A 96 -10.34 -3.05 12.00
N ALA A 97 -10.61 -2.40 13.13
CA ALA A 97 -11.93 -2.38 13.77
C ALA A 97 -12.99 -1.69 12.90
N GLY A 98 -12.60 -0.68 12.11
CA GLY A 98 -13.52 -0.03 11.17
C GLY A 98 -13.93 -0.93 9.98
N GLN A 99 -13.13 -1.93 9.63
CA GLN A 99 -13.46 -2.89 8.56
C GLN A 99 -14.16 -4.16 9.07
N TYR A 100 -13.78 -4.62 10.27
CA TYR A 100 -14.23 -5.87 10.86
C TYR A 100 -15.06 -5.58 12.11
N ASN A 101 -16.33 -5.29 11.86
CA ASN A 101 -17.38 -5.02 12.85
C ASN A 101 -18.74 -5.39 12.25
N ALA A 102 -19.78 -5.45 13.08
CA ALA A 102 -21.12 -5.83 12.64
C ALA A 102 -21.66 -4.91 11.53
N ALA A 103 -21.53 -3.58 11.70
CA ALA A 103 -22.05 -2.58 10.75
C ALA A 103 -21.37 -2.61 9.36
N ALA A 104 -20.11 -3.07 9.29
CA ALA A 104 -19.41 -3.29 8.02
C ALA A 104 -19.78 -4.64 7.38
N ALA A 105 -20.27 -5.61 8.16
CA ALA A 105 -20.64 -6.93 7.69
C ALA A 105 -22.08 -7.04 7.20
N GLU A 106 -22.92 -6.05 7.53
CA GLU A 106 -24.31 -5.95 7.07
C GLU A 106 -24.41 -6.20 5.54
N PRO A 107 -25.39 -7.00 5.08
CA PRO A 107 -25.57 -7.33 3.68
C PRO A 107 -26.29 -6.20 2.91
N ASP A 108 -25.82 -4.97 3.08
CA ASP A 108 -26.37 -3.76 2.47
C ASP A 108 -25.55 -3.31 1.24
N GLU A 109 -26.03 -2.26 0.56
CA GLU A 109 -25.10 -1.38 -0.15
C GLU A 109 -24.11 -0.85 0.90
N PHE A 110 -22.85 -0.50 0.72
CA PHE A 110 -21.88 -0.28 1.83
C PHE A 110 -21.36 -1.53 2.56
N ARG A 111 -21.81 -2.75 2.26
CA ARG A 111 -21.13 -3.96 2.77
C ARG A 111 -19.63 -3.89 2.56
N ALA A 112 -18.86 -4.17 3.60
CA ALA A 112 -17.41 -4.06 3.67
C ALA A 112 -16.82 -2.67 3.35
N ALA A 113 -17.63 -1.61 3.33
CA ALA A 113 -17.10 -0.26 3.38
C ALA A 113 -16.61 0.02 4.80
N TRP A 114 -15.47 0.68 4.91
CA TRP A 114 -14.88 1.01 6.20
C TRP A 114 -15.79 1.98 6.97
N ARG A 115 -16.06 1.67 8.24
CA ARG A 115 -16.87 2.48 9.16
C ARG A 115 -15.96 3.20 10.13
N VAL A 116 -16.32 4.43 10.51
CA VAL A 116 -15.66 5.17 11.59
C VAL A 116 -15.92 4.42 12.90
N PRO A 117 -14.90 3.85 13.58
CA PRO A 117 -15.11 3.06 14.79
C PRO A 117 -15.91 3.78 15.89
N GLN A 118 -15.77 5.10 16.01
CA GLN A 118 -16.52 5.94 16.95
C GLN A 118 -18.03 5.95 16.67
N GLU A 119 -18.42 5.69 15.42
CA GLU A 119 -19.82 5.68 14.99
C GLU A 119 -20.42 4.25 15.03
N VAL A 120 -19.59 3.23 15.24
CA VAL A 120 -20.05 1.85 15.37
C VAL A 120 -20.51 1.63 16.83
N PRO A 121 -21.78 1.28 17.10
CA PRO A 121 -22.32 1.21 18.47
C PRO A 121 -21.52 0.32 19.43
N GLU A 122 -20.98 -0.80 18.95
CA GLU A 122 -20.20 -1.74 19.77
C GLU A 122 -18.78 -1.24 20.10
N LEU A 123 -18.26 -0.30 19.31
CA LEU A 123 -16.90 0.25 19.45
C LEU A 123 -16.90 1.62 20.12
N ALA A 124 -17.95 2.43 19.92
CA ALA A 124 -18.08 3.78 20.45
C ALA A 124 -17.76 3.92 21.96
N PRO A 125 -18.20 3.01 22.85
CA PRO A 125 -17.89 3.12 24.28
C PRO A 125 -16.39 3.08 24.62
N LEU A 126 -15.54 2.51 23.76
CA LEU A 126 -14.08 2.51 23.99
C LEU A 126 -13.49 3.91 23.96
N PHE A 127 -14.01 4.78 23.11
CA PHE A 127 -13.52 6.16 22.96
C PHE A 127 -13.92 7.06 24.13
N ALA A 128 -14.98 6.70 24.85
CA ALA A 128 -15.44 7.42 26.04
C ALA A 128 -14.87 6.85 27.35
N ARG A 129 -14.03 5.80 27.29
CA ARG A 129 -13.49 5.13 28.48
C ARG A 129 -12.55 6.09 29.24
N PRO A 130 -12.85 6.42 30.52
CA PRO A 130 -11.97 7.29 31.29
C PRO A 130 -10.56 6.69 31.45
N GLY A 131 -9.54 7.51 31.18
CA GLY A 131 -8.13 7.15 31.38
C GLY A 131 -7.54 6.19 30.36
N ILE A 132 -8.25 5.84 29.27
CA ILE A 132 -7.65 5.06 28.19
C ILE A 132 -6.67 5.93 27.39
N ASP A 133 -5.44 5.46 27.22
CA ASP A 133 -4.50 6.12 26.32
C ASP A 133 -4.67 5.65 24.87
N GLU A 134 -4.00 6.31 23.93
CA GLU A 134 -4.09 6.02 22.49
C GLU A 134 -3.60 4.60 22.15
N ALA A 135 -2.56 4.11 22.83
CA ALA A 135 -1.99 2.79 22.58
C ALA A 135 -2.93 1.67 23.06
N GLN A 136 -3.50 1.85 24.25
CA GLN A 136 -4.53 0.97 24.83
C GLN A 136 -5.79 0.95 23.97
N LEU A 137 -6.22 2.11 23.45
CA LEU A 137 -7.36 2.19 22.54
C LEU A 137 -7.08 1.44 21.23
N ASP A 138 -5.91 1.64 20.61
CA ASP A 138 -5.54 0.90 19.39
C ASP A 138 -5.48 -0.61 19.66
N ALA A 139 -4.90 -1.03 20.78
CA ALA A 139 -4.83 -2.43 21.16
C ALA A 139 -6.22 -3.06 21.33
N ALA A 140 -7.13 -2.38 22.03
CA ALA A 140 -8.51 -2.84 22.23
C ALA A 140 -9.30 -2.91 20.92
N LEU A 141 -9.16 -1.92 20.04
CA LEU A 141 -9.78 -1.93 18.71
C LEU A 141 -9.22 -3.06 17.85
N ARG A 142 -7.89 -3.27 17.88
CA ARG A 142 -7.22 -4.36 17.16
C ARG A 142 -7.72 -5.72 17.62
N GLU A 143 -7.85 -5.92 18.93
CA GLU A 143 -8.37 -7.15 19.50
C GLU A 143 -9.79 -7.44 18.99
N ARG A 144 -10.69 -6.46 19.04
CA ARG A 144 -12.08 -6.61 18.57
C ARG A 144 -12.16 -6.87 17.07
N GLY A 145 -11.43 -6.11 16.26
CA GLY A 145 -11.41 -6.31 14.81
C GLY A 145 -10.86 -7.69 14.43
N LEU A 146 -9.81 -8.17 15.12
CA LEU A 146 -9.28 -9.52 14.90
C LEU A 146 -10.26 -10.60 15.35
N ALA A 147 -10.91 -10.44 16.51
CA ALA A 147 -11.93 -11.38 16.99
C ALA A 147 -13.07 -11.50 15.96
N PHE A 148 -13.63 -10.36 15.54
CA PHE A 148 -14.69 -10.33 14.53
C PHE A 148 -14.26 -11.02 13.22
N ALA A 149 -13.05 -10.72 12.73
CA ALA A 149 -12.53 -11.30 11.49
C ALA A 149 -12.36 -12.82 11.58
N ARG A 150 -11.94 -13.34 12.75
CA ARG A 150 -11.83 -14.79 13.00
C ARG A 150 -13.20 -15.46 13.04
N ASP A 151 -14.17 -14.83 13.67
CA ASP A 151 -15.53 -15.37 13.81
C ASP A 151 -16.34 -15.25 12.51
N ASN A 152 -15.94 -14.36 11.59
CA ASN A 152 -16.63 -14.07 10.34
C ASN A 152 -15.72 -14.20 9.10
N PRO A 153 -15.15 -15.38 8.81
CA PRO A 153 -14.22 -15.55 7.67
C PRO A 153 -14.89 -15.24 6.32
N GLY A 154 -16.20 -15.46 6.20
CA GLY A 154 -16.96 -15.08 5.00
C GLY A 154 -16.97 -13.57 4.75
N HIS A 155 -16.96 -12.75 5.80
CA HIS A 155 -16.83 -11.30 5.68
C HIS A 155 -15.43 -10.88 5.25
N VAL A 156 -14.38 -11.56 5.72
CA VAL A 156 -13.00 -11.31 5.26
C VAL A 156 -12.88 -11.51 3.75
N LEU A 157 -13.43 -12.60 3.22
CA LEU A 157 -13.46 -12.86 1.78
C LEU A 157 -14.30 -11.83 1.01
N ALA A 158 -15.45 -11.42 1.57
CA ALA A 158 -16.27 -10.37 0.98
C ALA A 158 -15.53 -9.04 0.93
N ALA A 159 -14.84 -8.65 2.00
CA ALA A 159 -14.03 -7.45 2.09
C ALA A 159 -12.91 -7.45 1.04
N LEU A 160 -12.15 -8.54 0.92
CA LEU A 160 -11.12 -8.68 -0.12
C LEU A 160 -11.67 -8.39 -1.52
N ARG A 161 -12.78 -9.05 -1.89
CA ARG A 161 -13.37 -8.92 -3.22
C ARG A 161 -13.94 -7.51 -3.46
N LEU A 162 -14.71 -6.99 -2.51
CA LEU A 162 -15.40 -5.71 -2.63
C LEU A 162 -14.41 -4.54 -2.60
N ASN A 163 -13.43 -4.57 -1.69
CA ASN A 163 -12.41 -3.53 -1.60
C ASN A 163 -11.48 -3.55 -2.80
N LEU A 164 -11.11 -4.73 -3.32
CA LEU A 164 -10.34 -4.81 -4.57
C LEU A 164 -11.09 -4.15 -5.73
N GLY A 165 -12.38 -4.40 -5.88
CA GLY A 165 -13.21 -3.71 -6.88
C GLY A 165 -13.19 -2.20 -6.68
N ARG A 166 -13.56 -1.73 -5.48
CA ARG A 166 -13.65 -0.30 -5.15
C ARG A 166 -12.34 0.46 -5.33
N LEU A 167 -11.21 -0.19 -5.03
CA LEU A 167 -9.87 0.40 -5.18
C LEU A 167 -9.61 0.83 -6.64
N PHE A 168 -10.17 0.10 -7.59
CA PHE A 168 -10.08 0.34 -9.02
C PHE A 168 -11.34 0.97 -9.63
N ASP A 169 -12.21 1.53 -8.79
CA ASP A 169 -13.48 2.16 -9.19
C ASP A 169 -14.48 1.18 -9.84
N LEU A 170 -14.51 -0.07 -9.37
CA LEU A 170 -15.34 -1.15 -9.92
C LEU A 170 -16.24 -1.81 -8.86
N GLY A 171 -17.35 -2.40 -9.30
CA GLY A 171 -18.21 -3.25 -8.47
C GLY A 171 -19.19 -2.48 -7.57
N PRO A 172 -19.88 -3.16 -6.64
CA PRO A 172 -20.92 -2.52 -5.84
C PRO A 172 -20.42 -1.36 -4.97
N ASN A 173 -21.12 -0.23 -5.03
CA ASN A 173 -20.89 0.98 -4.22
C ASN A 173 -19.53 1.66 -4.42
N HIS A 174 -18.83 1.36 -5.53
CA HIS A 174 -17.62 2.09 -5.90
C HIS A 174 -17.90 3.59 -5.99
N THR A 175 -19.00 4.00 -6.63
CA THR A 175 -19.37 5.41 -6.82
C THR A 175 -19.40 6.19 -5.53
N PHE A 176 -19.97 5.63 -4.44
CA PHE A 176 -19.97 6.28 -3.14
C PHE A 176 -18.55 6.46 -2.62
N THR A 177 -17.77 5.38 -2.52
CA THR A 177 -16.40 5.43 -1.99
C THR A 177 -15.46 6.31 -2.81
N THR A 178 -15.67 6.35 -4.13
CA THR A 178 -14.95 7.19 -5.07
C THR A 178 -15.35 8.64 -4.93
N THR A 179 -16.64 8.94 -4.76
CA THR A 179 -17.12 10.31 -4.55
C THR A 179 -16.59 10.89 -3.25
N VAL A 180 -16.62 10.10 -2.16
CA VAL A 180 -16.00 10.49 -0.87
C VAL A 180 -14.51 10.74 -1.08
N SER A 181 -13.78 9.80 -1.70
CA SER A 181 -12.33 9.95 -1.94
C SER A 181 -11.99 11.19 -2.78
N LEU A 182 -12.71 11.43 -3.87
CA LEU A 182 -12.45 12.56 -4.76
C LEU A 182 -12.78 13.89 -4.07
N THR A 183 -13.81 13.93 -3.22
CA THR A 183 -14.12 15.08 -2.39
C THR A 183 -13.02 15.37 -1.38
N GLU A 184 -12.56 14.35 -0.64
CA GLU A 184 -11.46 14.49 0.33
C GLU A 184 -10.13 14.89 -0.33
N MET A 185 -9.91 14.50 -1.58
CA MET A 185 -8.75 14.91 -2.38
C MET A 185 -8.91 16.30 -3.03
N GLY A 186 -10.05 16.97 -2.82
CA GLY A 186 -10.33 18.29 -3.39
C GLY A 186 -10.55 18.31 -4.90
N VAL A 187 -10.92 17.17 -5.51
CA VAL A 187 -11.17 17.07 -6.95
C VAL A 187 -12.54 17.66 -7.29
N PRO A 188 -12.60 18.74 -8.12
CA PRO A 188 -13.84 19.37 -8.53
C PRO A 188 -14.77 18.39 -9.27
N GLU A 189 -16.08 18.55 -9.11
CA GLU A 189 -17.07 17.63 -9.69
C GLU A 189 -16.93 17.48 -11.20
N GLY A 190 -16.72 18.59 -11.91
CA GLY A 190 -16.52 18.61 -13.37
C GLY A 190 -15.29 17.84 -13.85
N GLN A 191 -14.31 17.56 -12.98
CA GLN A 191 -13.09 16.82 -13.32
C GLN A 191 -13.19 15.32 -13.02
N ARG A 192 -14.18 14.89 -12.23
CA ARG A 192 -14.30 13.49 -11.76
C ARG A 192 -14.47 12.49 -12.89
N GLY A 193 -15.19 12.87 -13.96
CA GLY A 193 -15.34 12.04 -15.16
C GLY A 193 -14.00 11.82 -15.88
N GLY A 194 -13.19 12.86 -16.03
CA GLY A 194 -11.85 12.78 -16.64
C GLY A 194 -10.88 11.93 -15.82
N VAL A 195 -10.92 12.04 -14.48
CA VAL A 195 -10.13 11.19 -13.58
C VAL A 195 -10.49 9.71 -13.75
N ARG A 196 -11.79 9.39 -13.86
CA ARG A 196 -12.24 8.02 -14.06
C ARG A 196 -11.85 7.47 -15.43
N ALA A 197 -12.03 8.26 -16.49
CA ALA A 197 -11.65 7.87 -17.83
C ALA A 197 -10.14 7.62 -17.95
N SER A 198 -9.31 8.48 -17.35
CA SER A 198 -7.85 8.31 -17.34
C SER A 198 -7.42 7.07 -16.54
N LEU A 199 -8.10 6.77 -15.43
CA LEU A 199 -7.90 5.53 -14.69
C LEU A 199 -8.19 4.30 -15.56
N TYR A 200 -9.35 4.24 -16.21
CA TYR A 200 -9.68 3.08 -17.03
C TYR A 200 -8.73 2.90 -18.22
N LEU A 201 -8.33 3.98 -18.87
CA LEU A 201 -7.29 3.93 -19.90
C LEU A 201 -5.98 3.38 -19.34
N LEU A 202 -5.55 3.87 -18.17
CA LEU A 202 -4.35 3.38 -17.49
C LEU A 202 -4.44 1.89 -17.17
N LEU A 203 -5.59 1.40 -16.68
CA LEU A 203 -5.79 -0.01 -16.35
C LEU A 203 -5.74 -0.91 -17.59
N VAL A 204 -6.35 -0.49 -18.71
CA VAL A 204 -6.28 -1.22 -19.97
C VAL A 204 -4.83 -1.32 -20.46
N LEU A 205 -4.08 -0.21 -20.44
CA LEU A 205 -2.67 -0.19 -20.83
C LEU A 205 -1.80 -1.01 -19.87
N ALA A 206 -2.06 -0.94 -18.56
CA ALA A 206 -1.34 -1.72 -17.57
C ALA A 206 -1.60 -3.22 -17.72
N ALA A 207 -2.82 -3.63 -18.05
CA ALA A 207 -3.16 -5.02 -18.36
C ALA A 207 -2.39 -5.50 -19.60
N ALA A 208 -2.40 -4.72 -20.68
CA ALA A 208 -1.61 -5.03 -21.88
C ALA A 208 -0.11 -5.13 -21.57
N GLY A 209 0.42 -4.23 -20.75
CA GLY A 209 1.81 -4.21 -20.32
C GLY A 209 2.20 -5.41 -19.47
N THR A 210 1.30 -5.84 -18.58
CA THR A 210 1.45 -7.06 -17.79
C THR A 210 1.59 -8.27 -18.71
N VAL A 211 0.72 -8.41 -19.71
CA VAL A 211 0.79 -9.50 -20.70
C VAL A 211 2.12 -9.47 -21.47
N VAL A 212 2.60 -8.28 -21.86
CA VAL A 212 3.90 -8.11 -22.52
C VAL A 212 5.04 -8.60 -21.63
N LEU A 213 5.10 -8.15 -20.38
CA LEU A 213 6.20 -8.50 -19.47
C LEU A 213 6.18 -9.99 -19.09
N VAL A 214 5.00 -10.56 -18.84
CA VAL A 214 4.85 -12.00 -18.53
C VAL A 214 5.30 -12.85 -19.73
N ARG A 215 4.86 -12.52 -20.94
CA ARG A 215 5.28 -13.24 -22.16
C ARG A 215 6.77 -13.13 -22.43
N ARG A 216 7.38 -11.98 -22.11
CA ARG A 216 8.83 -11.75 -22.25
C ARG A 216 9.64 -12.26 -21.05
N ARG A 217 9.00 -12.75 -19.99
CA ARG A 217 9.63 -13.09 -18.70
C ARG A 217 10.54 -11.96 -18.20
N ALA A 218 10.08 -10.73 -18.35
CA ALA A 218 10.88 -9.53 -18.15
C ALA A 218 10.53 -8.82 -16.84
N GLY A 219 11.54 -8.18 -16.27
CA GLY A 219 11.42 -7.34 -15.07
C GLY A 219 11.87 -8.06 -13.80
N PRO A 220 12.55 -7.35 -12.88
CA PRO A 220 13.02 -7.95 -11.65
C PRO A 220 11.88 -8.27 -10.69
N TRP A 221 11.93 -9.44 -10.04
CA TRP A 221 10.90 -9.88 -9.09
C TRP A 221 10.68 -8.89 -7.94
N TRP A 222 11.74 -8.23 -7.46
CA TRP A 222 11.66 -7.28 -6.35
C TRP A 222 10.86 -6.03 -6.71
N LEU A 223 10.87 -5.61 -7.98
CA LEU A 223 10.07 -4.47 -8.44
C LEU A 223 8.58 -4.81 -8.40
N TRP A 224 8.22 -6.00 -8.89
CA TRP A 224 6.82 -6.43 -8.99
C TRP A 224 6.25 -6.99 -7.70
N LEU A 225 7.08 -7.48 -6.79
CA LEU A 225 6.66 -7.83 -5.44
C LEU A 225 6.17 -6.60 -4.66
N SER A 226 6.74 -5.41 -4.93
CA SER A 226 6.39 -4.17 -4.23
C SER A 226 4.89 -3.79 -4.33
N PRO A 227 4.27 -3.65 -5.52
CA PRO A 227 2.85 -3.35 -5.63
C PRO A 227 1.96 -4.49 -5.12
N LEU A 228 2.41 -5.74 -5.19
CA LEU A 228 1.66 -6.88 -4.67
C LEU A 228 1.57 -6.86 -3.15
N LEU A 229 2.67 -6.57 -2.45
CA LEU A 229 2.67 -6.43 -0.99
C LEU A 229 1.85 -5.23 -0.52
N LEU A 230 1.96 -4.09 -1.22
CA LEU A 230 1.15 -2.92 -0.93
C LEU A 230 -0.34 -3.20 -1.13
N LEU A 231 -0.71 -3.88 -2.21
CA LEU A 231 -2.09 -4.29 -2.47
C LEU A 231 -2.59 -5.26 -1.38
N ALA A 232 -1.80 -6.27 -1.04
CA ALA A 232 -2.13 -7.25 0.00
C ALA A 232 -2.30 -6.60 1.39
N SER A 233 -1.61 -5.49 1.66
CA SER A 233 -1.76 -4.75 2.92
C SER A 233 -3.02 -3.90 3.00
N VAL A 234 -3.52 -3.41 1.85
CA VAL A 234 -4.61 -2.42 1.79
C VAL A 234 -5.95 -3.10 1.55
N VAL A 235 -6.03 -4.01 0.57
CA VAL A 235 -7.28 -4.62 0.11
C VAL A 235 -8.10 -5.28 1.24
N PRO A 236 -7.50 -6.00 2.22
CA PRO A 236 -8.29 -6.57 3.30
C PRO A 236 -9.01 -5.52 4.16
N LEU A 237 -8.48 -4.29 4.22
CA LEU A 237 -8.84 -3.27 5.18
C LEU A 237 -9.63 -2.10 4.57
N LEU A 238 -9.33 -1.74 3.32
CA LEU A 238 -9.71 -0.47 2.73
C LEU A 238 -9.95 -0.61 1.22
N GLY A 239 -11.13 -0.15 0.78
CA GLY A 239 -11.52 -0.03 -0.63
C GLY A 239 -11.46 1.35 -1.29
N PRO A 240 -11.40 2.51 -0.59
CA PRO A 240 -11.43 3.81 -1.28
C PRO A 240 -10.25 4.05 -2.25
N PRO A 241 -10.47 4.61 -3.46
CA PRO A 241 -9.43 4.78 -4.48
C PRO A 241 -8.18 5.55 -4.03
N ARG A 242 -8.28 6.46 -3.05
CA ARG A 242 -7.12 7.20 -2.52
C ARG A 242 -6.04 6.29 -1.93
N TYR A 243 -6.39 5.08 -1.51
CA TYR A 243 -5.43 4.09 -1.00
C TYR A 243 -4.67 3.35 -2.12
N ARG A 244 -5.10 3.51 -3.39
CA ARG A 244 -4.39 3.01 -4.56
C ARG A 244 -3.16 3.84 -4.91
N ALA A 245 -3.05 5.08 -4.43
CA ALA A 245 -1.99 6.02 -4.81
C ALA A 245 -0.55 5.45 -4.78
N PRO A 246 -0.14 4.59 -3.80
CA PRO A 246 1.18 3.96 -3.83
C PRO A 246 1.40 2.97 -4.99
N LEU A 247 0.32 2.44 -5.57
CA LEU A 247 0.32 1.50 -6.69
C LEU A 247 0.36 2.21 -8.05
N ASP A 248 -0.12 3.45 -8.13
CA ASP A 248 -0.22 4.22 -9.39
C ASP A 248 1.07 4.24 -10.21
N PRO A 249 2.27 4.47 -9.63
CA PRO A 249 3.50 4.44 -10.40
C PRO A 249 3.78 3.09 -11.06
N PHE A 250 3.40 1.98 -10.42
CA PHE A 250 3.59 0.64 -10.99
C PHE A 250 2.61 0.37 -12.13
N LEU A 251 1.38 0.87 -12.04
CA LEU A 251 0.43 0.85 -13.15
C LEU A 251 0.96 1.66 -14.34
N VAL A 252 1.58 2.81 -14.08
CA VAL A 252 2.24 3.62 -15.13
C VAL A 252 3.42 2.88 -15.75
N LEU A 253 4.26 2.20 -14.97
CA LEU A 253 5.35 1.37 -15.49
C LEU A 253 4.84 0.24 -16.39
N LEU A 254 3.74 -0.42 -16.00
CA LEU A 254 3.09 -1.44 -16.84
C LEU A 254 2.55 -0.83 -18.13
N ALA A 255 1.83 0.29 -18.05
CA ALA A 255 1.33 0.98 -19.23
C ALA A 255 2.46 1.41 -20.17
N ALA A 256 3.58 1.90 -19.64
CA ALA A 256 4.77 2.23 -20.42
C ALA A 256 5.35 1.01 -21.14
N ALA A 257 5.37 -0.17 -20.52
CA ALA A 257 5.80 -1.41 -21.17
C ALA A 257 4.92 -1.79 -22.37
N ALA A 258 3.60 -1.57 -22.28
CA ALA A 258 2.68 -1.77 -23.40
C ALA A 258 3.00 -0.84 -24.57
N ILE A 259 3.16 0.46 -24.28
CA ILE A 259 3.45 1.49 -25.27
C ILE A 259 4.81 1.23 -25.95
N ALA A 260 5.83 0.88 -25.16
CA ALA A 260 7.17 0.57 -25.67
C ALA A 260 7.14 -0.66 -26.60
N ALA A 261 6.42 -1.72 -26.21
CA ALA A 261 6.29 -2.91 -27.05
C ALA A 261 5.52 -2.65 -28.34
N TRP A 262 4.53 -1.75 -28.32
CA TRP A 262 3.80 -1.34 -29.52
C TRP A 262 4.66 -0.50 -30.46
N ARG A 263 5.45 0.46 -29.94
CA ARG A 263 6.40 1.25 -30.76
C ARG A 263 7.47 0.37 -31.39
N GLY A 264 8.06 -0.57 -30.63
CA GLY A 264 9.05 -1.50 -31.15
C GLY A 264 8.53 -2.51 -32.20
N ARG A 265 7.21 -2.63 -32.37
CA ARG A 265 6.61 -3.37 -33.51
C ARG A 265 6.44 -2.52 -34.77
N ARG A 266 6.42 -1.19 -34.61
CA ARG A 266 6.18 -0.22 -35.68
C ARG A 266 7.46 0.28 -36.32
N GLU A 267 8.57 0.26 -35.59
CA GLU A 267 9.89 0.41 -36.17
C GLU A 267 10.22 -0.90 -36.91
N PRO A 268 10.21 -0.94 -38.26
CA PRO A 268 10.76 -2.09 -38.96
C PRO A 268 12.22 -2.24 -38.51
N ALA A 269 12.67 -3.48 -38.34
CA ALA A 269 14.10 -3.75 -38.26
C ALA A 269 14.73 -3.08 -39.48
N ALA A 270 15.47 -1.98 -39.27
CA ALA A 270 16.28 -1.41 -40.31
C ALA A 270 17.16 -2.56 -40.81
N ALA A 271 16.92 -3.00 -42.04
CA ALA A 271 17.61 -4.10 -42.64
C ALA A 271 19.12 -3.85 -42.53
N ALA A 272 19.80 -4.75 -41.83
CA ALA A 272 21.24 -4.90 -41.87
C ALA A 272 21.56 -6.07 -42.80
#